data_AF-A0A2T4VKJ5-F1
#
_entry.id   AF-A0A2T4VKJ5-F1
#
_cell.length_a   1.000
_cell.length_b   1.000
_cell.length_c   1.000
_cell.angle_alpha   90.00
_cell.angle_beta   90.00
_cell.angle_gamma   90.00
#
_symmetry.space_group_name_H-M   'P 1'
#
loop_
_entity.id
_entity.type
_entity.pdbx_description
1 polymer ?
#
loop_
_entity_poly.entity_id
_entity_poly.type
_entity_poly.pdbx_seq_one_letter_code
_entity_poly.pdbx_strand_id
1 'polypeptide(L)'
;MVRLFVPLPEPAPPEVMLSGDRRHYLLHVLRLAEGSSLEVFDGSGRAFEARVASVDADTVRLVLGQVRHTPPAREVHILQGLPKGDKLEWVLQKGTELGATAFHPVAAARSVVKLEAKRAEERTLRWTKIVEEAARQCRRNDVPLVHPPRSLMEAARSLTPGTTLLVLDEEESAVPLGEAFRSCAPGAPVALVVGPEGGLDREEVSALRALGGRPVTLGRRILRTETAALAALAVMAHLDGELG
;
A
#
# COMPACT_ATOMS: atom_id res chain seq x y z
N MET A 1 0.88 -5.32 23.61
CA MET A 1 2.08 -4.46 23.50
C MET A 1 1.76 -3.31 22.55
N VAL A 2 2.16 -2.09 22.88
CA VAL A 2 1.90 -0.88 22.06
C VAL A 2 2.90 -0.84 20.89
N ARG A 3 2.50 -0.31 19.74
CA ARG A 3 3.33 -0.21 18.53
C ARG A 3 3.55 1.25 18.11
N LEU A 4 4.76 1.58 17.67
CA LEU A 4 5.13 2.91 17.19
C LEU A 4 5.84 2.82 15.83
N PHE A 5 5.37 3.60 14.85
CA PHE A 5 6.06 3.80 13.59
C PHE A 5 7.22 4.79 13.75
N VAL A 6 8.43 4.35 13.43
CA VAL A 6 9.62 5.20 13.37
C VAL A 6 10.43 4.79 12.13
N PRO A 7 10.57 5.65 11.11
CA PRO A 7 11.46 5.36 9.99
C PRO A 7 12.90 5.26 10.50
N LEU A 8 13.57 4.15 10.20
CA LEU A 8 14.94 3.85 10.62
C LEU A 8 15.84 3.64 9.40
N PRO A 9 17.14 4.02 9.48
CA PRO A 9 18.10 3.69 8.44
C PRO A 9 18.41 2.18 8.42
N GLU A 10 19.17 1.74 7.42
CA GLU A 10 19.73 0.40 7.35
C GLU A 10 21.28 0.45 7.37
N PRO A 11 21.94 -0.15 8.36
CA PRO A 11 21.39 -0.87 9.52
C PRO A 11 20.69 0.05 10.54
N ALA A 12 19.73 -0.50 11.28
CA ALA A 12 19.05 0.24 12.36
C ALA A 12 20.04 0.50 13.53
N PRO A 13 19.99 1.69 14.15
CA PRO A 13 20.85 2.00 15.30
C PRO A 13 20.38 1.22 16.55
N PRO A 14 21.25 0.99 17.54
CA PRO A 14 20.86 0.33 18.79
C PRO A 14 19.93 1.20 19.65
N GLU A 15 19.92 2.52 19.42
CA GLU A 15 19.08 3.48 20.14
C GLU A 15 18.50 4.53 19.19
N VAL A 16 17.32 5.02 19.54
CA VAL A 16 16.60 6.07 18.81
C VAL A 16 16.16 7.15 19.78
N MET A 17 16.34 8.41 19.37
CA MET A 17 15.88 9.55 20.12
C MET A 17 14.68 10.18 19.42
N LEU A 18 13.57 10.29 20.16
CA LEU A 18 12.31 10.82 19.66
C LEU A 18 12.04 12.19 20.30
N SER A 19 11.59 13.13 19.48
CA SER A 19 11.22 14.49 19.89
C SER A 19 9.87 14.89 19.26
N GLY A 20 9.37 16.07 19.62
CA GLY A 20 8.15 16.64 19.04
C GLY A 20 6.93 15.73 19.15
N ASP A 21 6.21 15.56 18.05
CA ASP A 21 4.95 14.82 17.98
C ASP A 21 5.05 13.37 18.45
N ARG A 22 6.17 12.68 18.14
CA ARG A 22 6.36 11.28 18.56
C ARG A 22 6.58 11.16 20.06
N ARG A 23 7.29 12.12 20.67
CA ARG A 23 7.41 12.22 22.14
C ARG A 23 6.05 12.48 22.77
N HIS A 24 5.31 13.47 22.26
CA HIS A 24 3.99 13.80 22.79
C HIS A 24 3.05 12.59 22.70
N TYR A 25 3.05 11.89 21.57
CA TYR A 25 2.26 10.68 21.38
C TYR A 25 2.64 9.57 22.39
N LEU A 26 3.93 9.32 22.60
CA LEU A 26 4.41 8.32 23.57
C LEU A 26 3.99 8.63 25.01
N LEU A 27 4.16 9.86 25.46
CA LEU A 27 3.96 10.24 26.87
C LEU A 27 2.51 10.58 27.20
N HIS A 28 1.77 11.19 26.28
CA HIS A 28 0.42 11.69 26.58
C HIS A 28 -0.69 10.80 26.01
N VAL A 29 -0.48 10.20 24.84
CA VAL A 29 -1.48 9.31 24.22
C VAL A 29 -1.28 7.88 24.69
N LEU A 30 -0.06 7.36 24.57
CA LEU A 30 0.27 5.98 24.97
C LEU A 30 0.60 5.87 26.47
N ARG A 31 0.91 6.99 27.13
CA ARG A 31 1.22 7.09 28.57
C ARG A 31 2.34 6.16 29.02
N LEU A 32 3.35 6.01 28.17
CA LEU A 32 4.51 5.18 28.48
C LEU A 32 5.47 5.95 29.40
N ALA A 33 5.97 5.27 30.43
CA ALA A 33 7.00 5.78 31.33
C ALA A 33 8.36 5.10 31.04
N GLU A 34 9.42 5.61 31.65
CA GLU A 34 10.72 4.92 31.65
C GLU A 34 10.58 3.46 32.08
N GLY A 35 11.31 2.60 31.39
CA GLY A 35 11.26 1.16 31.56
C GLY A 35 10.14 0.44 30.80
N SER A 36 9.17 1.15 30.21
CA SER A 36 8.06 0.55 29.46
C SER A 36 8.54 -0.12 28.17
N SER A 37 7.94 -1.27 27.84
CA SER A 37 8.17 -1.98 26.58
C SER A 37 7.18 -1.57 25.50
N LEU A 38 7.67 -1.46 24.26
CA LEU A 38 6.89 -1.20 23.06
C LEU A 38 7.52 -1.92 21.86
N GLU A 39 6.78 -2.00 20.75
CA GLU A 39 7.34 -2.45 19.48
C GLU A 39 7.56 -1.24 18.57
N VAL A 40 8.76 -1.09 18.03
CA VAL A 40 9.08 -0.08 17.02
C VAL A 40 9.11 -0.76 15.65
N PHE A 41 8.37 -0.25 14.68
CA PHE A 41 8.45 -0.73 13.30
C PHE A 41 8.78 0.43 12.36
N ASP A 42 9.49 0.13 11.27
CA ASP A 42 10.09 1.17 10.43
C ASP A 42 9.47 1.32 9.05
N GLY A 43 8.43 0.54 8.76
CA GLY A 43 7.72 0.57 7.48
C GLY A 43 8.43 -0.16 6.35
N SER A 44 9.63 -0.70 6.59
CA SER A 44 10.35 -1.57 5.65
C SER A 44 10.04 -3.06 5.86
N GLY A 45 9.15 -3.39 6.81
CA GLY A 45 8.88 -4.77 7.22
C GLY A 45 9.70 -5.23 8.45
N ARG A 46 10.52 -4.35 9.03
CA ARG A 46 11.26 -4.60 10.27
C ARG A 46 10.49 -4.10 11.47
N ALA A 47 10.42 -4.94 12.51
CA ALA A 47 9.92 -4.58 13.83
C ALA A 47 10.96 -4.93 14.89
N PHE A 48 11.04 -4.12 15.94
CA PHE A 48 12.01 -4.23 17.02
C PHE A 48 11.25 -4.23 18.34
N GLU A 49 11.55 -5.19 19.21
CA GLU A 49 11.22 -5.00 20.62
C GLU A 49 12.03 -3.82 21.15
N ALA A 50 11.38 -2.86 21.78
CA ALA A 50 12.02 -1.65 22.26
C ALA A 50 11.65 -1.39 23.72
N ARG A 51 12.49 -0.60 24.39
CA ARG A 51 12.23 -0.13 25.76
C ARG A 51 12.48 1.36 25.86
N VAL A 52 11.61 2.06 26.57
CA VAL A 52 11.85 3.46 26.97
C VAL A 52 13.00 3.47 27.97
N ALA A 53 14.16 3.94 27.55
CA ALA A 53 15.36 3.98 28.37
C ALA A 53 15.41 5.21 29.27
N SER A 54 15.04 6.38 28.73
CA SER A 54 14.93 7.63 29.48
C SER A 54 13.87 8.56 28.88
N VAL A 55 13.29 9.41 29.73
CA VAL A 55 12.36 10.48 29.37
C VAL A 55 12.92 11.81 29.88
N ASP A 56 13.40 12.63 28.95
CA ASP A 56 13.92 13.97 29.22
C ASP A 56 12.86 15.05 28.91
N ALA A 57 13.22 16.30 29.17
CA ALA A 57 12.35 17.46 28.93
C ALA A 57 11.85 17.53 27.48
N ASP A 58 12.73 17.31 26.50
CA ASP A 58 12.41 17.44 25.06
C ASP A 58 12.51 16.13 24.27
N THR A 59 13.07 15.08 24.87
CA THR A 59 13.40 13.82 24.18
C THR A 59 12.95 12.60 24.95
N VAL A 60 12.67 11.51 24.22
CA VAL A 60 12.51 10.16 24.77
C VAL A 60 13.52 9.26 24.06
N ARG A 61 14.33 8.55 24.84
CA ARG A 61 15.29 7.57 24.32
C ARG A 61 14.68 6.17 24.32
N LEU A 62 14.72 5.51 23.17
CA LEU A 62 14.35 4.11 23.01
C LEU A 62 15.60 3.28 22.74
N VAL A 63 15.75 2.16 23.45
CA VAL A 63 16.73 1.11 23.11
C VAL A 63 16.02 0.07 22.25
N LEU A 64 16.60 -0.26 21.09
CA LEU A 64 16.10 -1.27 20.17
C LEU A 64 16.76 -2.63 20.47
N GLY A 65 15.93 -3.65 20.64
CA GLY A 65 16.32 -5.03 20.86
C GLY A 65 16.37 -5.84 19.57
N GLN A 66 15.95 -7.09 19.64
CA GLN A 66 15.99 -8.00 18.49
C GLN A 66 15.04 -7.55 17.37
N VAL A 67 15.52 -7.65 16.14
CA VAL A 67 14.73 -7.39 14.94
C VAL A 67 13.94 -8.64 14.55
N ARG A 68 12.65 -8.44 14.25
CA ARG A 68 11.79 -9.40 13.56
C ARG A 68 11.48 -8.86 12.17
N HIS A 69 11.82 -9.65 11.16
CA HIS A 69 11.44 -9.37 9.78
C HIS A 69 10.12 -10.08 9.46
N THR A 70 9.15 -9.34 8.96
CA THR A 70 7.87 -9.89 8.49
C THR A 70 7.52 -9.23 7.16
N PRO A 71 8.23 -9.59 6.07
CA PRO A 71 7.93 -9.07 4.75
C PRO A 71 6.57 -9.59 4.26
N PRO A 72 5.91 -8.86 3.34
CA PRO A 72 4.71 -9.37 2.67
C PRO A 72 5.05 -10.64 1.86
N ALA A 73 4.07 -11.53 1.70
CA ALA A 73 4.22 -12.77 0.93
C ALA A 73 4.65 -12.54 -0.53
N ARG A 74 4.21 -11.41 -1.11
CA ARG A 74 4.64 -10.89 -2.42
C ARG A 74 4.43 -9.38 -2.48
N GLU A 75 5.05 -8.71 -3.45
CA GLU A 75 4.69 -7.33 -3.79
C GLU A 75 3.33 -7.30 -4.52
N VAL A 76 2.43 -6.44 -4.07
CA VAL A 76 1.10 -6.23 -4.65
C VAL A 76 0.91 -4.74 -4.94
N HIS A 77 1.07 -4.36 -6.20
CA HIS A 77 0.87 -2.99 -6.66
C HIS A 77 -0.57 -2.77 -7.11
N ILE A 78 -1.16 -1.62 -6.75
CA ILE A 78 -2.46 -1.19 -7.25
C ILE A 78 -2.29 0.04 -8.13
N LEU A 79 -2.52 -0.12 -9.43
CA LEU A 79 -2.61 0.98 -10.40
C LEU A 79 -4.07 1.43 -10.44
N GLN A 80 -4.39 2.46 -9.67
CA GLN A 80 -5.75 2.94 -9.47
C GLN A 80 -6.01 4.18 -10.32
N GLY A 81 -6.87 4.04 -11.32
CA GLY A 81 -7.43 5.16 -12.07
C GLY A 81 -8.08 6.15 -11.11
N LEU A 82 -7.67 7.42 -11.18
CA LEU A 82 -8.09 8.48 -10.25
C LEU A 82 -9.63 8.62 -10.24
N PRO A 83 -10.31 8.18 -9.15
CA PRO A 83 -11.75 8.26 -9.05
C PRO A 83 -12.20 9.65 -8.58
N LYS A 84 -13.50 9.92 -8.62
CA LYS A 84 -14.05 11.17 -8.07
C LYS A 84 -14.14 11.14 -6.54
N GLY A 85 -13.94 12.31 -5.93
CA GLY A 85 -14.10 12.49 -4.48
C GLY A 85 -13.10 11.67 -3.67
N ASP A 86 -13.55 11.18 -2.51
CA ASP A 86 -12.68 10.53 -1.51
C ASP A 86 -12.52 9.01 -1.74
N LYS A 87 -12.98 8.49 -2.87
CA LYS A 87 -12.94 7.04 -3.16
C LYS A 87 -11.53 6.46 -3.18
N LEU A 88 -10.55 7.23 -3.65
CA LEU A 88 -9.16 6.79 -3.62
C LEU A 88 -8.67 6.61 -2.18
N GLU A 89 -9.07 7.48 -1.26
CA GLU A 89 -8.71 7.38 0.16
C GLU A 89 -9.25 6.10 0.78
N TRP A 90 -10.44 5.66 0.35
CA TRP A 90 -11.01 4.37 0.72
C TRP A 90 -10.19 3.20 0.18
N VAL A 91 -9.77 3.25 -1.08
CA VAL A 91 -8.89 2.23 -1.69
C VAL A 91 -7.52 2.18 -0.99
N LEU A 92 -6.94 3.33 -0.66
CA LEU A 92 -5.67 3.41 0.05
C LEU A 92 -5.78 2.79 1.45
N GLN A 93 -6.78 3.19 2.22
CA GLN A 93 -6.99 2.69 3.58
C GLN A 93 -7.27 1.18 3.56
N LYS A 94 -8.28 0.75 2.82
CA LYS A 94 -8.73 -0.65 2.82
C LYS A 94 -7.82 -1.56 2.01
N GLY A 95 -7.17 -1.06 0.97
CA GLY A 95 -6.15 -1.82 0.26
C GLY A 95 -4.92 -2.08 1.12
N THR A 96 -4.57 -1.13 2.00
CA THR A 96 -3.52 -1.34 3.01
C THR A 96 -3.96 -2.40 4.02
N GLU A 97 -5.22 -2.46 4.42
CA GLU A 97 -5.72 -3.55 5.27
C GLU A 97 -5.67 -4.92 4.57
N LEU A 98 -5.82 -4.94 3.24
CA LEU A 98 -5.89 -6.16 2.42
C LEU A 98 -4.56 -6.56 1.74
N GLY A 99 -3.43 -6.09 2.25
CA GLY A 99 -2.12 -6.61 1.82
C GLY A 99 -1.45 -5.89 0.64
N ALA A 100 -2.03 -4.82 0.07
CA ALA A 100 -1.35 -4.02 -0.94
C ALA A 100 0.00 -3.51 -0.41
N THR A 101 1.04 -3.47 -1.25
CA THR A 101 2.39 -2.99 -0.88
C THR A 101 2.76 -1.68 -1.55
N ALA A 102 2.05 -1.29 -2.62
CA ALA A 102 2.19 0.03 -3.23
C ALA A 102 0.94 0.45 -3.98
N PHE A 103 0.71 1.77 -4.02
CA PHE A 103 -0.37 2.41 -4.74
C PHE A 103 0.19 3.38 -5.78
N HIS A 104 -0.31 3.24 -7.00
CA HIS A 104 0.00 4.09 -8.14
C HIS A 104 -1.30 4.77 -8.57
N PRO A 105 -1.59 5.97 -8.07
CA PRO A 105 -2.67 6.79 -8.59
C PRO A 105 -2.35 7.15 -10.04
N VAL A 106 -3.23 6.78 -10.98
CA VAL A 106 -2.99 7.00 -12.41
C VAL A 106 -4.09 7.83 -13.03
N ALA A 107 -3.70 8.80 -13.86
CA ALA A 107 -4.63 9.47 -14.74
C ALA A 107 -4.87 8.60 -15.97
N ALA A 108 -5.91 7.78 -15.90
CA ALA A 108 -6.45 7.07 -17.05
C ALA A 108 -7.24 8.03 -17.95
N ALA A 109 -7.40 7.69 -19.24
CA ALA A 109 -8.07 8.52 -20.24
C ALA A 109 -9.48 8.96 -19.83
N ARG A 110 -10.20 8.09 -19.10
CA ARG A 110 -11.57 8.36 -18.62
C ARG A 110 -11.64 8.84 -17.17
N SER A 111 -10.51 9.28 -16.60
CA SER A 111 -10.48 9.90 -15.27
C SER A 111 -11.03 11.32 -15.36
N VAL A 112 -11.96 11.67 -14.47
CA VAL A 112 -12.49 13.05 -14.43
C VAL A 112 -11.53 14.00 -13.71
N VAL A 113 -10.67 13.46 -12.86
CA VAL A 113 -9.63 14.23 -12.16
C VAL A 113 -8.42 14.40 -13.07
N LYS A 114 -8.05 15.65 -13.36
CA LYS A 114 -6.83 15.98 -14.12
C LYS A 114 -5.61 16.07 -13.22
N LEU A 115 -4.45 15.68 -13.76
CA LEU A 115 -3.15 15.82 -13.11
C LEU A 115 -2.75 17.29 -13.06
N GLU A 116 -2.97 17.94 -11.92
CA GLU A 116 -2.32 19.21 -11.64
C GLU A 116 -1.03 18.96 -10.84
N ALA A 117 0.12 19.18 -11.48
CA ALA A 117 1.44 18.91 -10.92
C ALA A 117 1.67 19.61 -9.56
N LYS A 118 1.26 20.88 -9.43
CA LYS A 118 1.39 21.64 -8.17
C LYS A 118 0.64 21.02 -6.98
N ARG A 119 -0.43 20.27 -7.24
CA ARG A 119 -1.23 19.59 -6.19
C ARG A 119 -0.85 18.12 -6.02
N ALA A 120 0.06 17.59 -6.84
CA ALA A 120 0.41 16.18 -6.83
C ALA A 120 1.17 15.80 -5.55
N GLU A 121 2.14 16.63 -5.15
CA GLU A 121 2.93 16.40 -3.93
C GLU A 121 2.07 16.51 -2.67
N GLU A 122 1.24 17.54 -2.54
CA GLU A 122 0.33 17.72 -1.40
C GLU A 122 -0.64 16.55 -1.25
N ARG A 123 -1.22 16.09 -2.37
CA ARG A 123 -2.10 14.90 -2.38
C ARG A 123 -1.35 13.65 -1.96
N THR A 124 -0.16 13.44 -2.51
CA THR A 124 0.67 12.28 -2.18
C THR A 124 1.00 12.27 -0.68
N LEU A 125 1.38 13.41 -0.11
CA LEU A 125 1.65 13.54 1.32
C LEU A 125 0.41 13.22 2.17
N ARG A 126 -0.78 13.70 1.78
CA ARG A 126 -2.04 13.38 2.45
C ARG A 126 -2.33 11.87 2.38
N TRP A 127 -2.17 11.25 1.22
CA TRP A 127 -2.41 9.83 1.01
C TRP A 127 -1.42 8.93 1.75
N THR A 128 -0.15 9.32 1.82
CA THR A 128 0.85 8.61 2.63
C THR A 128 0.42 8.55 4.09
N LYS A 129 -0.09 9.64 4.67
CA LYS A 129 -0.60 9.64 6.05
C LYS A 129 -1.77 8.65 6.26
N ILE A 130 -2.65 8.51 5.27
CA ILE A 130 -3.77 7.56 5.33
C ILE A 130 -3.24 6.12 5.36
N VAL A 131 -2.26 5.82 4.53
CA VAL A 131 -1.63 4.50 4.43
C VAL A 131 -0.81 4.18 5.68
N GLU A 132 -0.06 5.14 6.23
CA GLU A 132 0.66 5.00 7.51
C GLU A 132 -0.30 4.68 8.66
N GLU A 133 -1.42 5.41 8.75
CA GLU A 133 -2.42 5.19 9.78
C GLU A 133 -3.12 3.83 9.61
N ALA A 134 -3.45 3.45 8.38
CA ALA A 134 -4.03 2.14 8.09
C ALA A 134 -3.06 1.00 8.46
N ALA A 135 -1.79 1.09 8.05
CA ALA A 135 -0.76 0.10 8.37
C ALA A 135 -0.56 -0.06 9.88
N ARG A 136 -0.58 1.07 10.62
CA ARG A 136 -0.56 1.07 12.08
C ARG A 136 -1.77 0.38 12.69
N GLN A 137 -2.97 0.65 12.17
CA GLN A 137 -4.23 0.10 12.68
C GLN A 137 -4.34 -1.41 12.45
N CYS A 138 -4.02 -1.88 11.24
CA CYS A 138 -4.08 -3.30 10.88
C CYS A 138 -2.80 -4.07 11.26
N ARG A 139 -1.86 -3.41 11.93
CA ARG A 139 -0.66 -4.02 12.53
C ARG A 139 0.26 -4.67 11.50
N ARG A 140 0.47 -4.04 10.36
CA ARG A 140 1.57 -4.39 9.44
C ARG A 140 2.90 -3.85 9.93
N ASN A 141 4.02 -4.43 9.51
CA ASN A 141 5.36 -3.88 9.79
C ASN A 141 5.91 -3.08 8.59
N ASP A 142 5.30 -3.26 7.42
CA ASP A 142 5.51 -2.50 6.20
C ASP A 142 4.48 -1.37 6.07
N VAL A 143 4.87 -0.25 5.44
CA VAL A 143 3.97 0.82 5.05
C VAL A 143 3.93 0.86 3.52
N PRO A 144 2.75 0.67 2.89
CA PRO A 144 2.68 0.69 1.44
C PRO A 144 3.15 2.02 0.84
N LEU A 145 3.91 1.95 -0.25
CA LEU A 145 4.39 3.15 -0.93
C LEU A 145 3.27 3.81 -1.74
N VAL A 146 3.05 5.11 -1.56
CA VAL A 146 2.14 5.89 -2.41
C VAL A 146 2.95 6.72 -3.40
N HIS A 147 2.81 6.41 -4.69
CA HIS A 147 3.48 7.17 -5.75
C HIS A 147 2.73 8.46 -6.09
N PRO A 148 3.43 9.50 -6.58
CA PRO A 148 2.78 10.66 -7.16
C PRO A 148 1.87 10.30 -8.35
N PRO A 149 0.73 10.97 -8.51
CA PRO A 149 -0.12 10.82 -9.67
C PRO A 149 0.62 11.00 -11.00
N ARG A 150 0.50 10.03 -11.91
CA ARG A 150 1.15 10.02 -13.23
C ARG A 150 0.29 9.31 -14.28
N SER A 151 0.75 9.22 -15.52
CA SER A 151 -0.01 8.47 -16.53
C SER A 151 0.01 6.96 -16.24
N LEU A 152 -1.02 6.25 -16.70
CA LEU A 152 -1.14 4.81 -16.55
C LEU A 152 0.07 4.05 -17.12
N MET A 153 0.55 4.46 -18.30
CA MET A 153 1.67 3.80 -18.96
C MET A 153 3.02 4.07 -18.29
N GLU A 154 3.24 5.27 -17.74
CA GLU A 154 4.44 5.55 -16.93
C GLU A 154 4.45 4.72 -15.65
N ALA A 155 3.29 4.57 -15.00
CA ALA A 155 3.18 3.71 -13.83
C ALA A 155 3.48 2.24 -14.17
N ALA A 156 2.82 1.69 -15.18
CA ALA A 156 3.00 0.30 -15.60
C ALA A 156 4.45 -0.03 -15.99
N ARG A 157 5.15 0.89 -16.67
CA ARG A 157 6.56 0.69 -17.07
C ARG A 157 7.56 0.81 -15.93
N SER A 158 7.18 1.43 -14.82
CA SER A 158 8.06 1.62 -13.67
C SER A 158 7.95 0.51 -12.61
N LEU A 159 7.10 -0.48 -12.85
CA LEU A 159 6.95 -1.62 -11.96
C LEU A 159 8.23 -2.44 -11.90
N THR A 160 8.42 -3.15 -10.78
CA THR A 160 9.54 -4.05 -10.57
C THR A 160 9.63 -5.06 -11.72
N PRO A 161 10.81 -5.33 -12.31
CA PRO A 161 10.95 -6.35 -13.34
C PRO A 161 10.37 -7.70 -12.90
N GLY A 162 9.63 -8.38 -13.79
CA GLY A 162 8.95 -9.63 -13.47
C GLY A 162 7.55 -9.46 -12.85
N THR A 163 7.07 -8.23 -12.66
CA THR A 163 5.70 -7.98 -12.19
C THR A 163 4.67 -8.49 -13.18
N THR A 164 3.79 -9.38 -12.74
CA THR A 164 2.63 -9.81 -13.54
C THR A 164 1.54 -8.76 -13.49
N LEU A 165 1.16 -8.24 -14.66
CA LEU A 165 0.15 -7.19 -14.78
C LEU A 165 -1.24 -7.80 -15.02
N LEU A 166 -2.16 -7.63 -14.08
CA LEU A 166 -3.55 -8.08 -14.13
C LEU A 166 -4.46 -6.85 -14.34
N VAL A 167 -5.17 -6.80 -15.45
CA VAL A 167 -5.96 -5.62 -15.86
C VAL A 167 -7.44 -5.94 -15.65
N LEU A 168 -8.09 -5.27 -14.68
CA LEU A 168 -9.54 -5.43 -14.52
C LEU A 168 -10.25 -4.85 -15.74
N ASP A 169 -10.91 -5.75 -16.47
CA ASP A 169 -11.61 -5.46 -17.70
C ASP A 169 -12.95 -6.21 -17.69
N GLU A 170 -14.00 -5.53 -18.16
CA GLU A 170 -15.36 -6.07 -18.21
C GLU A 170 -15.65 -6.80 -19.53
N GLU A 171 -14.68 -6.86 -20.44
CA GLU A 171 -14.81 -7.60 -21.70
C GLU A 171 -14.93 -9.13 -21.51
N GLU A 172 -15.66 -9.77 -22.41
CA GLU A 172 -15.92 -11.21 -22.42
C GLU A 172 -14.64 -12.07 -22.58
N SER A 173 -13.56 -11.47 -23.11
CA SER A 173 -12.25 -12.13 -23.24
C SER A 173 -11.45 -12.21 -21.94
N ALA A 174 -11.92 -11.58 -20.87
CA ALA A 174 -11.23 -11.56 -19.58
C ALA A 174 -11.33 -12.90 -18.85
N VAL A 175 -10.20 -13.37 -18.33
CA VAL A 175 -10.12 -14.61 -17.55
C VAL A 175 -10.53 -14.32 -16.09
N PRO A 176 -11.20 -15.24 -15.37
CA PRO A 176 -11.47 -15.04 -13.95
C PRO A 176 -10.18 -14.71 -13.17
N LEU A 177 -10.21 -13.66 -12.34
CA LEU A 177 -9.03 -13.19 -11.60
C LEU A 177 -8.30 -14.32 -10.87
N GLY A 178 -9.05 -15.20 -10.19
CA GLY A 178 -8.45 -16.28 -9.41
C GLY A 178 -7.69 -17.31 -10.26
N GLU A 179 -8.09 -17.53 -11.50
CA GLU A 179 -7.37 -18.42 -12.43
C GLU A 179 -6.08 -17.75 -12.92
N ALA A 180 -6.17 -16.49 -13.36
CA ALA A 180 -4.99 -15.73 -13.78
C ALA A 180 -3.97 -15.59 -12.64
N PHE A 181 -4.44 -15.30 -11.42
CA PHE A 181 -3.58 -15.14 -10.25
C PHE A 181 -2.88 -16.45 -9.85
N ARG A 182 -3.57 -17.59 -9.86
CA ARG A 182 -2.96 -18.91 -9.58
C ARG A 182 -1.85 -19.30 -10.56
N SER A 183 -1.86 -18.75 -11.77
CA SER A 183 -0.78 -18.97 -12.74
C SER A 183 0.44 -18.07 -12.53
N CYS A 184 0.38 -17.11 -11.61
CA CYS A 184 1.55 -16.33 -11.21
C CYS A 184 2.49 -17.21 -10.38
N ALA A 185 3.80 -17.05 -10.57
CA ALA A 185 4.77 -17.78 -9.75
C ALA A 185 4.61 -17.39 -8.26
N PRO A 186 4.79 -18.34 -7.32
CA PRO A 186 4.74 -18.05 -5.89
C PRO A 186 5.73 -16.94 -5.51
N GLY A 187 5.27 -15.96 -4.73
CA GLY A 187 6.09 -14.81 -4.30
C GLY A 187 6.40 -13.78 -5.39
N ALA A 188 6.05 -14.05 -6.66
CA ALA A 188 6.32 -13.11 -7.75
C ALA A 188 5.45 -11.84 -7.62
N PRO A 189 6.01 -10.66 -7.92
CA PRO A 189 5.29 -9.40 -7.82
C PRO A 189 4.09 -9.37 -8.78
N VAL A 190 2.99 -8.77 -8.32
CA VAL A 190 1.76 -8.61 -9.11
C VAL A 190 1.31 -7.16 -9.07
N ALA A 191 0.80 -6.67 -10.20
CA ALA A 191 0.17 -5.37 -10.31
C ALA A 191 -1.27 -5.53 -10.79
N LEU A 192 -2.23 -5.02 -10.02
CA LEU A 192 -3.62 -4.92 -10.42
C LEU A 192 -3.89 -3.53 -11.00
N VAL A 193 -4.41 -3.47 -12.22
CA VAL A 193 -4.88 -2.23 -12.84
C VAL A 193 -6.38 -2.12 -12.70
N VAL A 194 -6.84 -1.01 -12.13
CA VAL A 194 -8.25 -0.72 -11.88
C VAL A 194 -8.57 0.62 -12.52
N GLY A 195 -9.53 0.64 -13.44
CA GLY A 195 -9.98 1.89 -14.08
C GLY A 195 -10.76 2.82 -13.13
N PRO A 196 -10.93 4.10 -13.49
CA PRO A 196 -11.84 5.02 -12.80
C PRO A 196 -13.31 4.62 -13.07
N GLU A 197 -14.29 5.43 -12.66
CA GLU A 197 -15.71 5.12 -12.89
C GLU A 197 -16.10 4.95 -14.36
N GLY A 198 -15.35 5.56 -15.29
CA GLY A 198 -15.56 5.40 -16.73
C GLY A 198 -14.92 4.14 -17.34
N GLY A 199 -14.25 3.32 -16.52
CA GLY A 199 -13.43 2.20 -16.97
C GLY A 199 -12.13 2.65 -17.63
N LEU A 200 -11.34 1.67 -18.08
CA LEU A 200 -10.18 1.91 -18.94
C LEU A 200 -10.66 2.08 -20.38
N ASP A 201 -9.97 2.92 -21.16
CA ASP A 201 -10.21 2.99 -22.58
C ASP A 201 -9.58 1.79 -23.33
N ARG A 202 -10.10 1.44 -24.51
CA ARG A 202 -9.62 0.28 -25.28
C ARG A 202 -8.16 0.43 -25.69
N GLU A 203 -7.72 1.65 -25.99
CA GLU A 203 -6.31 1.91 -26.31
C GLU A 203 -5.42 1.65 -25.09
N GLU A 204 -5.88 1.98 -23.88
CA GLU A 204 -5.15 1.72 -22.64
C GLU A 204 -5.05 0.21 -22.37
N VAL A 205 -6.16 -0.52 -22.50
CA VAL A 205 -6.16 -1.98 -22.34
C VAL A 205 -5.23 -2.64 -23.36
N SER A 206 -5.28 -2.22 -24.63
CA SER A 206 -4.39 -2.72 -25.68
C SER A 206 -2.92 -2.43 -25.37
N ALA A 207 -2.61 -1.22 -24.92
CA ALA A 207 -1.25 -0.84 -24.53
C ALA A 207 -0.74 -1.64 -23.32
N LEU A 208 -1.59 -1.93 -22.34
CA LEU A 208 -1.24 -2.79 -21.21
C LEU A 208 -1.03 -4.24 -21.65
N ARG A 209 -1.87 -4.77 -22.56
CA ARG A 209 -1.66 -6.11 -23.16
C ARG A 209 -0.32 -6.19 -23.88
N ALA A 210 0.09 -5.14 -24.58
CA ALA A 210 1.41 -5.07 -25.24
C ALA A 210 2.59 -5.09 -24.23
N LEU A 211 2.35 -4.73 -22.97
CA LEU A 211 3.32 -4.89 -21.86
C LEU A 211 3.23 -6.27 -21.18
N GLY A 212 2.47 -7.22 -21.73
CA GLY A 212 2.21 -8.52 -21.10
C GLY A 212 1.04 -8.50 -20.11
N GLY A 213 0.25 -7.42 -20.09
CA GLY A 213 -0.95 -7.30 -19.27
C GLY A 213 -2.01 -8.34 -19.63
N ARG A 214 -2.58 -8.96 -18.60
CA ARG A 214 -3.59 -10.01 -18.70
C ARG A 214 -4.94 -9.45 -18.26
N PRO A 215 -5.92 -9.33 -19.16
CA PRO A 215 -7.27 -8.93 -18.81
C PRO A 215 -7.91 -9.96 -17.87
N VAL A 216 -8.50 -9.48 -16.80
CA VAL A 216 -9.14 -10.29 -15.76
C VAL A 216 -10.48 -9.72 -15.35
N THR A 217 -11.38 -10.60 -14.92
CA THR A 217 -12.72 -10.24 -14.45
C THR A 217 -12.98 -10.72 -13.02
N LEU A 218 -13.85 -9.99 -12.30
CA LEU A 218 -14.37 -10.33 -10.96
C LEU A 218 -15.78 -10.96 -11.02
N GLY A 219 -16.19 -11.42 -12.21
CA GLY A 219 -17.48 -12.05 -12.45
C GLY A 219 -18.44 -11.14 -13.21
N ARG A 220 -19.73 -11.48 -13.17
CA ARG A 220 -20.74 -10.90 -14.07
C ARG A 220 -21.28 -9.52 -13.67
N ARG A 221 -20.95 -9.06 -12.46
CA ARG A 221 -21.49 -7.80 -11.93
C ARG A 221 -20.49 -6.68 -12.13
N ILE A 222 -20.97 -5.56 -12.64
CA ILE A 222 -20.21 -4.32 -12.67
C ILE A 222 -20.05 -3.83 -11.23
N LEU A 223 -18.81 -3.75 -10.77
CA LEU A 223 -18.46 -3.26 -9.45
C LEU A 223 -18.05 -1.79 -9.55
N ARG A 224 -18.30 -1.02 -8.49
CA ARG A 224 -17.69 0.31 -8.39
C ARG A 224 -16.17 0.18 -8.33
N THR A 225 -15.46 1.18 -8.86
CA THR A 225 -13.98 1.17 -8.94
C THR A 225 -13.31 0.82 -7.59
N GLU A 226 -13.76 1.43 -6.49
CA GLU A 226 -13.24 1.13 -5.16
C GLU A 226 -13.59 -0.29 -4.69
N THR A 227 -14.78 -0.78 -5.03
CA THR A 227 -15.20 -2.15 -4.69
C THR A 227 -14.42 -3.19 -5.50
N ALA A 228 -14.14 -2.91 -6.77
CA ALA A 228 -13.38 -3.78 -7.65
C ALA A 228 -11.94 -3.97 -7.14
N ALA A 229 -11.26 -2.87 -6.76
CA ALA A 229 -9.92 -2.93 -6.18
C ALA A 229 -9.88 -3.78 -4.91
N LEU A 230 -10.80 -3.54 -3.97
CA LEU A 230 -10.84 -4.23 -2.68
C LEU A 230 -11.26 -5.71 -2.81
N ALA A 231 -12.23 -6.00 -3.67
CA ALA A 231 -12.65 -7.38 -3.93
C ALA A 231 -11.51 -8.20 -4.58
N ALA A 232 -10.80 -7.60 -5.54
CA ALA A 232 -9.64 -8.25 -6.15
C ALA A 232 -8.52 -8.51 -5.14
N LEU A 233 -8.20 -7.54 -4.29
CA LEU A 233 -7.22 -7.71 -3.22
C LEU A 233 -7.61 -8.83 -2.25
N ALA A 234 -8.87 -8.88 -1.81
CA ALA A 234 -9.35 -9.96 -0.95
C ALA A 234 -9.24 -11.34 -1.61
N VAL A 235 -9.57 -11.45 -2.90
CA VAL A 235 -9.41 -12.70 -3.66
C VAL A 235 -7.94 -13.10 -3.78
N MET A 236 -7.05 -12.16 -4.11
CA MET A 236 -5.61 -12.45 -4.22
C MET A 236 -5.03 -12.86 -2.87
N ALA A 237 -5.36 -12.14 -1.78
CA ALA A 237 -4.92 -12.46 -0.43
C ALA A 237 -5.41 -13.85 0.02
N HIS A 238 -6.65 -14.22 -0.30
CA HIS A 238 -7.16 -15.56 -0.02
C HIS A 238 -6.38 -16.64 -0.77
N LEU A 239 -6.10 -16.41 -2.05
CA LEU A 239 -5.34 -17.36 -2.87
C LEU A 239 -3.86 -17.45 -2.48
N ASP A 240 -3.33 -16.43 -1.83
CA ASP A 240 -1.99 -16.43 -1.23
C ASP A 240 -1.95 -17.07 0.17
N GLY A 241 -3.10 -17.42 0.75
CA GLY A 241 -3.19 -17.96 2.11
C GLY A 241 -3.06 -16.90 3.22
N GLU A 242 -3.12 -15.62 2.86
CA GLU A 242 -3.08 -14.49 3.80
C GLU A 242 -4.48 -14.14 4.35
N LEU A 243 -5.55 -14.66 3.73
CA LEU A 243 -6.94 -14.37 4.11
C LEU A 243 -7.88 -15.57 3.97
N GLY A 244 -8.18 -16.25 5.08
CA GLY A 244 -9.13 -17.36 5.15
C GLY A 244 -8.76 -18.54 4.25
#